data_AF-A0A954JK07-F1
#
_entry.id   AF-A0A954JK07-F1
#
_cell.length_a   1.000
_cell.length_b   1.000
_cell.length_c   1.000
_cell.angle_alpha   90.00
_cell.angle_beta   90.00
_cell.angle_gamma   90.00
#
_symmetry.space_group_name_H-M   'P 1'
#
loop_
_entity.id
_entity.type
_entity.pdbx_description
1 polymer ?
#
loop_
_entity_poly.entity_id
_entity_poly.type
_entity_poly.pdbx_seq_one_letter_code
_entity_poly.pdbx_strand_id
1 'polypeptide(L)'
;MSAEKQRELEQLRQQVRELELELQKEGEVESAWPPKDFYGMYYFTTGAFLGMIAATVSLIVNVILAPIAGKSPLELVKVYLTFPLGARALDLSADAGGGLILTLGCCLYLCTGLALGIPLYFLLVRFAGGKDASLIKRLVISSVLSLAIWFIAFYGVLIWLQPMLFGGNWITDPAVLPTWVAAGTHLIFGWTMALLYPWGQFTPYRSMAYRAAT
;
A
#
# COMPACT_ATOMS: atom_id res chain seq x y z
N MET A 1 -31.88 3.61 -31.67
CA MET A 1 -30.63 3.71 -30.87
C MET A 1 -30.33 2.47 -30.03
N SER A 2 -31.32 1.82 -29.38
CA SER A 2 -31.08 0.57 -28.61
C SER A 2 -30.75 -0.64 -29.52
N ALA A 3 -31.56 -0.89 -30.57
CA ALA A 3 -31.40 -2.06 -31.43
C ALA A 3 -30.10 -2.07 -32.25
N GLU A 4 -29.64 -0.90 -32.70
CA GLU A 4 -28.39 -0.75 -33.44
C GLU A 4 -27.17 -1.06 -32.56
N LYS A 5 -27.13 -0.50 -31.34
CA LYS A 5 -26.09 -0.80 -30.34
C LYS A 5 -26.08 -2.27 -29.92
N GLN A 6 -27.25 -2.92 -29.86
CA GLN A 6 -27.35 -4.36 -29.59
C GLN A 6 -26.75 -5.18 -30.74
N ARG A 7 -27.08 -4.85 -31.99
CA ARG A 7 -26.53 -5.51 -33.18
C ARG A 7 -25.01 -5.34 -33.28
N GLU A 8 -24.51 -4.13 -33.01
CA GLU A 8 -23.08 -3.83 -32.96
C GLU A 8 -22.38 -4.64 -31.85
N LEU A 9 -22.97 -4.71 -30.66
CA LEU A 9 -22.44 -5.52 -29.56
C LEU A 9 -22.38 -7.01 -29.92
N GLU A 10 -23.39 -7.54 -30.61
CA GLU A 10 -23.41 -8.93 -31.09
C GLU A 10 -22.31 -9.20 -32.13
N GLN A 11 -22.10 -8.26 -33.06
CA GLN A 11 -21.02 -8.33 -34.05
C GLN A 11 -19.64 -8.31 -33.38
N LEU A 12 -19.41 -7.38 -32.45
CA LEU A 12 -18.15 -7.31 -31.69
C LEU A 12 -17.90 -8.59 -30.88
N ARG A 13 -18.94 -9.13 -30.24
CA ARG A 13 -18.87 -10.40 -29.51
C ARG A 13 -18.52 -11.57 -30.42
N GLN A 14 -18.99 -11.57 -31.66
CA GLN A 14 -18.64 -12.59 -32.64
C GLN A 14 -17.18 -12.45 -33.10
N GLN A 15 -16.74 -11.24 -33.44
CA GLN A 15 -15.36 -10.96 -33.83
C GLN A 15 -14.36 -11.35 -32.73
N VAL A 16 -14.66 -11.03 -31.46
CA VAL A 16 -13.82 -11.45 -30.33
C VAL A 16 -13.71 -12.98 -30.25
N ARG A 17 -14.82 -13.72 -30.44
CA ARG A 17 -14.78 -15.19 -30.44
C ARG A 17 -13.95 -15.77 -31.59
N GLU A 18 -14.04 -15.17 -32.78
CA GLU A 18 -13.27 -15.59 -33.95
C GLU A 18 -11.77 -15.36 -33.71
N LEU A 19 -11.38 -14.19 -33.22
CA LEU A 19 -9.99 -13.89 -32.84
C LEU A 19 -9.47 -14.78 -31.71
N GLU A 20 -10.27 -15.04 -30.67
CA GLU A 20 -9.90 -15.98 -29.59
C GLU A 20 -9.62 -17.40 -30.13
N LEU A 21 -10.39 -17.85 -31.13
CA LEU A 21 -10.18 -19.16 -31.76
C LEU A 21 -8.96 -19.17 -32.69
N GLU A 22 -8.70 -18.09 -33.42
CA GLU A 22 -7.50 -17.94 -34.26
C GLU A 22 -6.23 -17.97 -33.40
N LEU A 23 -6.18 -17.18 -32.33
CA LEU A 23 -5.06 -17.16 -31.39
C LEU A 23 -4.81 -18.53 -30.73
N GLN A 24 -5.86 -19.31 -30.47
CA GLN A 24 -5.72 -20.68 -29.96
C GLN A 24 -5.13 -21.64 -31.01
N LYS A 25 -5.46 -21.46 -32.29
CA LYS A 25 -4.96 -22.30 -33.39
C LYS A 25 -3.50 -22.01 -33.72
N GLU A 26 -3.09 -20.75 -33.63
CA GLU A 26 -1.73 -20.33 -33.96
C GLU A 26 -0.70 -20.84 -32.93
N GLY A 27 -1.14 -21.35 -31.78
CA GLY A 27 -0.23 -21.93 -30.78
C GLY A 27 0.73 -20.92 -30.15
N GLU A 28 0.68 -19.64 -30.55
CA GLU A 28 1.58 -18.57 -30.11
C GLU A 28 1.24 -18.02 -28.71
N VAL A 29 0.22 -18.55 -28.03
CA VAL A 29 -0.13 -18.10 -26.69
C VAL A 29 0.58 -18.95 -25.64
N GLU A 30 1.92 -18.94 -25.65
CA GLU A 30 2.72 -19.42 -24.51
C GLU A 30 2.47 -18.59 -23.24
N SER A 31 1.94 -17.36 -23.37
CA SER A 31 1.53 -16.56 -22.21
C SER A 31 0.04 -16.76 -21.91
N ALA A 32 -0.28 -17.50 -20.85
CA ALA A 32 -1.62 -17.70 -20.31
C ALA A 32 -2.31 -16.38 -19.86
N TRP A 33 -2.62 -15.51 -20.82
CA TRP A 33 -3.40 -14.30 -20.64
C TRP A 33 -4.88 -14.61 -20.91
N PRO A 34 -5.81 -14.20 -20.03
CA PRO A 34 -5.58 -13.53 -18.76
C PRO A 34 -5.03 -14.48 -17.67
N PRO A 35 -4.24 -13.98 -16.70
CA PRO A 35 -3.80 -14.78 -15.56
C PRO A 35 -5.02 -15.35 -14.82
N LYS A 36 -5.04 -16.66 -14.62
CA LYS A 36 -6.19 -17.34 -14.00
C LYS A 36 -6.31 -17.05 -12.50
N ASP A 37 -5.18 -16.93 -11.82
CA ASP A 37 -5.14 -16.86 -10.36
C ASP A 37 -4.44 -15.62 -9.82
N PHE A 38 -3.22 -15.34 -10.28
CA PHE A 38 -2.37 -14.30 -9.71
C PHE A 38 -1.81 -13.36 -10.78
N TYR A 39 -2.17 -12.08 -10.70
CA TYR A 39 -1.63 -11.05 -11.58
C TYR A 39 -0.72 -10.10 -10.81
N GLY A 40 0.59 -10.40 -10.83
CA GLY A 40 1.59 -9.67 -10.02
C GLY A 40 1.61 -8.16 -10.25
N MET A 41 1.56 -7.70 -11.50
CA MET A 41 1.55 -6.26 -11.81
C MET A 41 0.30 -5.55 -11.30
N TYR A 42 -0.86 -6.22 -11.34
CA TYR A 42 -2.08 -5.69 -10.75
C TYR A 42 -1.94 -5.57 -9.23
N TYR A 43 -1.48 -6.62 -8.55
CA TYR A 43 -1.28 -6.57 -7.10
C TYR A 43 -0.20 -5.57 -6.67
N PHE A 44 0.81 -5.35 -7.51
CA PHE A 44 1.81 -4.31 -7.30
C PHE A 44 1.18 -2.91 -7.33
N THR A 45 0.47 -2.56 -8.40
CA THR A 45 -0.12 -1.21 -8.55
C THR A 45 -1.24 -0.97 -7.53
N THR A 46 -2.08 -1.97 -7.29
CA THR A 46 -3.11 -1.92 -6.25
C THR A 46 -2.50 -1.79 -4.86
N GLY A 47 -1.46 -2.58 -4.53
CA GLY A 47 -0.79 -2.49 -3.24
C GLY A 47 -0.14 -1.12 -3.02
N ALA A 48 0.48 -0.56 -4.06
CA ALA A 48 1.03 0.80 -4.05
C ALA A 48 -0.06 1.86 -3.78
N PHE A 49 -1.17 1.81 -4.52
CA PHE A 49 -2.27 2.76 -4.38
C PHE A 49 -2.96 2.67 -3.01
N LEU A 50 -3.31 1.45 -2.57
CA LEU A 50 -3.90 1.23 -1.25
C LEU A 50 -2.94 1.62 -0.13
N GLY A 51 -1.64 1.38 -0.31
CA GLY A 51 -0.59 1.81 0.61
C GLY A 51 -0.55 3.32 0.79
N MET A 52 -0.72 4.10 -0.28
CA MET A 52 -0.83 5.56 -0.19
C MET A 52 -2.04 6.01 0.63
N ILE A 53 -3.19 5.35 0.47
CA ILE A 53 -4.39 5.63 1.27
C ILE A 53 -4.15 5.27 2.73
N ALA A 54 -3.58 4.10 2.99
CA ALA A 54 -3.26 3.65 4.35
C ALA A 54 -2.26 4.57 5.06
N ALA A 55 -1.28 5.10 4.34
CA ALA A 55 -0.35 6.10 4.87
C ALA A 55 -1.06 7.43 5.16
N THR A 56 -1.96 7.90 4.29
CA THR A 56 -2.79 9.08 4.57
C THR A 56 -3.59 8.91 5.86
N VAL A 57 -4.26 7.76 6.04
CA VAL A 57 -5.03 7.47 7.27
C VAL A 57 -4.12 7.42 8.49
N SER A 58 -2.99 6.72 8.40
CA SER A 58 -2.00 6.64 9.49
C SER A 58 -1.46 8.02 9.88
N LEU A 59 -1.18 8.89 8.89
CA LEU A 59 -0.74 10.27 9.13
C LEU A 59 -1.83 11.10 9.82
N ILE A 60 -3.09 11.02 9.39
CA ILE A 60 -4.22 11.72 10.02
C ILE A 60 -4.36 11.27 11.47
N VAL A 61 -4.31 9.96 11.73
CA VAL A 61 -4.40 9.44 13.09
C VAL A 61 -3.23 9.93 13.94
N ASN A 62 -2.01 9.98 13.42
CA ASN A 62 -0.87 10.57 14.13
C ASN A 62 -1.07 12.03 14.48
N VAL A 63 -1.58 12.84 13.54
CA VAL A 63 -1.86 14.26 13.77
C VAL A 63 -2.90 14.42 14.88
N ILE A 64 -3.93 13.58 14.91
CA ILE A 64 -5.00 13.62 15.92
C ILE A 64 -4.52 13.10 17.29
N LEU A 65 -3.66 12.08 17.32
CA LEU A 65 -3.19 11.46 18.56
C LEU A 65 -1.96 12.15 19.17
N ALA A 66 -1.21 12.95 18.40
CA ALA A 66 -0.02 13.64 18.91
C ALA A 66 -0.28 14.49 20.17
N PRO A 67 -1.38 15.29 20.26
CA PRO A 67 -1.70 16.05 21.48
C PRO A 67 -1.93 15.15 22.71
N ILE A 68 -2.47 13.94 22.52
CA ILE A 68 -2.69 12.98 23.62
C ILE A 68 -1.35 12.48 24.16
N ALA A 69 -0.34 12.39 23.29
CA ALA A 69 1.04 12.05 23.66
C ALA A 69 1.85 13.27 24.15
N GLY A 70 1.24 14.46 24.28
CA GLY A 70 1.92 15.70 24.69
C GLY A 70 2.92 16.22 23.65
N LYS A 71 2.78 15.84 22.38
CA LYS A 71 3.67 16.24 21.28
C LYS A 71 2.92 17.06 20.25
N SER A 72 3.60 17.99 19.57
CA SER A 72 3.01 18.65 18.41
C SER A 72 3.02 17.70 17.19
N PRO A 73 1.99 17.72 16.32
CA PRO A 73 2.01 16.96 15.07
C PRO A 73 3.24 17.26 14.20
N LEU A 74 3.72 18.51 14.25
CA LEU A 74 4.90 18.95 13.51
C LEU A 74 6.19 18.29 14.01
N GLU A 75 6.31 18.00 15.31
CA GLU A 75 7.47 17.27 15.84
C GLU A 75 7.59 15.89 15.22
N LEU A 76 6.49 15.13 15.09
CA LEU A 76 6.53 13.80 14.46
C LEU A 76 7.04 13.90 13.01
N VAL A 77 6.54 14.88 12.25
CA VAL A 77 6.97 15.09 10.86
C VAL A 77 8.45 15.47 10.79
N LYS A 78 8.93 16.34 11.69
CA LYS A 78 10.36 16.71 11.78
C LYS A 78 11.24 15.50 12.08
N VAL A 79 10.81 14.62 12.98
CA VAL A 79 11.53 13.39 13.30
C VAL A 79 11.66 12.49 12.08
N TYR A 80 10.60 12.32 11.29
CA TYR A 80 10.71 11.58 10.02
C TYR A 80 11.66 12.24 9.02
N LEU A 81 11.69 13.58 8.96
CA LEU A 81 12.59 14.32 8.07
C LEU A 81 14.06 14.29 8.50
N THR A 82 14.38 13.82 9.70
CA THR A 82 15.78 13.57 10.09
C THR A 82 16.44 12.49 9.23
N PHE A 83 15.67 11.65 8.54
CA PHE A 83 16.23 10.70 7.59
C PHE A 83 16.87 11.42 6.39
N PRO A 84 16.16 12.21 5.54
CA PRO A 84 16.83 12.91 4.44
C PRO A 84 17.69 14.13 4.85
N LEU A 85 17.39 14.78 5.99
CA LEU A 85 17.98 16.09 6.34
C LEU A 85 18.86 16.09 7.61
N GLY A 86 18.96 14.97 8.33
CA GLY A 86 19.69 14.88 9.59
C GLY A 86 19.17 15.83 10.67
N ALA A 87 20.07 16.31 11.55
CA ALA A 87 19.75 17.20 12.66
C ALA A 87 19.07 18.52 12.22
N ARG A 88 19.37 18.99 10.99
CA ARG A 88 18.80 20.24 10.46
C ARG A 88 17.28 20.21 10.39
N ALA A 89 16.66 19.02 10.32
CA ALA A 89 15.21 18.88 10.34
C ALA A 89 14.58 19.39 11.65
N LEU A 90 15.30 19.33 12.77
CA LEU A 90 14.81 19.74 14.08
C LEU A 90 14.83 21.26 14.24
N ASP A 91 15.86 21.90 13.71
CA ASP A 91 16.12 23.34 13.79
C ASP A 91 15.21 24.19 12.90
N LEU A 92 14.52 23.56 11.95
CA LEU A 92 13.64 24.30 11.06
C LEU A 92 12.41 24.81 11.82
N SER A 93 12.40 26.09 12.15
CA SER A 93 11.28 26.77 12.80
C SER A 93 10.06 26.90 11.87
N ALA A 94 8.88 27.02 12.47
CA ALA A 94 7.61 27.10 11.74
C ALA A 94 7.49 28.38 10.88
N ASP A 95 8.28 29.42 11.18
CA ASP A 95 7.97 30.79 10.79
C ASP A 95 8.46 31.21 9.39
N ALA A 96 9.43 30.50 8.79
CA ALA A 96 9.94 30.82 7.44
C ALA A 96 9.91 29.66 6.44
N GLY A 97 9.74 28.41 6.90
CA GLY A 97 9.77 27.21 6.06
C GLY A 97 8.75 26.13 6.42
N GLY A 98 7.86 26.39 7.38
CA GLY A 98 6.95 25.38 7.95
C GLY A 98 6.10 24.64 6.91
N GLY A 99 5.55 25.35 5.93
CA GLY A 99 4.73 24.75 4.87
C GLY A 99 5.52 23.82 3.95
N LEU A 100 6.76 24.19 3.60
CA LEU A 100 7.63 23.35 2.76
C LEU A 100 8.04 22.07 3.49
N ILE A 101 8.40 22.18 4.77
CA ILE A 101 8.78 21.04 5.63
C ILE A 101 7.62 20.08 5.77
N LEU A 102 6.43 20.60 6.06
CA LEU A 102 5.23 19.78 6.15
C LEU A 102 4.96 19.06 4.82
N THR A 103 5.08 19.77 3.70
CA THR A 103 4.91 19.17 2.36
C THR A 103 5.91 18.05 2.11
N LEU A 104 7.20 18.28 2.35
CA LEU A 104 8.26 17.27 2.18
C LEU A 104 8.03 16.07 3.09
N GLY A 105 7.67 16.30 4.35
CA GLY A 105 7.38 15.24 5.31
C GLY A 105 6.16 14.41 4.90
N CYS A 106 5.08 15.06 4.47
CA CYS A 106 3.90 14.40 3.93
C CYS A 106 4.25 13.57 2.68
N CYS A 107 4.99 14.13 1.72
CA CYS A 107 5.43 13.41 0.53
C CYS A 107 6.26 12.18 0.89
N LEU A 108 7.24 12.32 1.79
CA LEU A 108 8.06 11.20 2.24
C LEU A 108 7.22 10.11 2.91
N TYR A 109 6.26 10.50 3.76
CA TYR A 109 5.36 9.57 4.44
C TYR A 109 4.50 8.79 3.44
N LEU A 110 3.92 9.47 2.44
CA LEU A 110 3.10 8.84 1.41
C LEU A 110 3.92 7.94 0.47
N CYS A 111 5.12 8.36 0.06
CA CYS A 111 6.03 7.54 -0.73
C CYS A 111 6.45 6.27 0.00
N THR A 112 6.73 6.38 1.31
CA THR A 112 7.02 5.22 2.16
C THR A 112 5.81 4.30 2.25
N GLY A 113 4.61 4.87 2.41
CA GLY A 113 3.35 4.14 2.38
C GLY A 113 3.11 3.35 1.11
N LEU A 114 3.39 3.96 -0.05
CA LEU A 114 3.32 3.32 -1.35
C LEU A 114 4.28 2.12 -1.42
N ALA A 115 5.54 2.33 -1.05
CA ALA A 115 6.57 1.31 -1.11
C ALA A 115 6.28 0.12 -0.18
N LEU A 116 5.84 0.39 1.06
CA LEU A 116 5.47 -0.65 2.03
C LEU A 116 4.12 -1.32 1.73
N GLY A 117 3.22 -0.61 1.06
CA GLY A 117 1.91 -1.13 0.66
C GLY A 117 2.01 -2.30 -0.30
N ILE A 118 2.98 -2.28 -1.22
CA ILE A 118 3.22 -3.37 -2.19
C ILE A 118 3.45 -4.73 -1.51
N PRO A 119 4.52 -4.94 -0.72
CA PRO A 119 4.78 -6.24 -0.11
C PRO A 119 3.71 -6.61 0.91
N LEU A 120 3.18 -5.65 1.68
CA LEU A 120 2.12 -5.92 2.63
C LEU A 120 0.86 -6.44 1.94
N TYR A 121 0.43 -5.80 0.85
CA TYR A 121 -0.73 -6.23 0.09
C TYR A 121 -0.53 -7.60 -0.53
N PHE A 122 0.64 -7.84 -1.13
CA PHE A 122 0.99 -9.14 -1.71
C PHE A 122 0.89 -10.27 -0.69
N LEU A 123 1.45 -10.07 0.51
CA LEU A 123 1.40 -11.05 1.59
C LEU A 123 -0.03 -11.21 2.14
N LEU A 124 -0.80 -10.13 2.21
CA LEU A 124 -2.20 -10.18 2.63
C LEU A 124 -3.06 -10.98 1.65
N VAL A 125 -2.90 -10.80 0.34
CA VAL A 125 -3.54 -11.64 -0.68
C VAL A 125 -3.12 -13.10 -0.49
N ARG A 126 -1.82 -13.36 -0.28
CA ARG A 126 -1.28 -14.72 -0.18
C ARG A 126 -1.77 -15.50 1.04
N PHE A 127 -1.95 -14.83 2.18
CA PHE A 127 -2.30 -15.50 3.46
C PHE A 127 -3.77 -15.30 3.87
N ALA A 128 -4.41 -14.24 3.38
CA ALA A 128 -5.76 -13.82 3.77
C ALA A 128 -6.71 -13.58 2.58
N GLY A 129 -6.33 -13.95 1.36
CA GLY A 129 -7.09 -13.64 0.14
C GLY A 129 -8.12 -14.67 -0.32
N GLY A 130 -8.31 -15.77 0.43
CA GLY A 130 -9.34 -16.76 0.12
C GLY A 130 -10.75 -16.17 0.11
N LYS A 131 -11.65 -16.77 -0.69
CA LYS A 131 -13.06 -16.36 -0.80
C LYS A 131 -13.78 -16.29 0.55
N ASP A 132 -13.41 -17.18 1.47
CA ASP A 132 -14.03 -17.29 2.80
C ASP A 132 -13.20 -16.62 3.91
N ALA A 133 -12.19 -15.83 3.56
CA ALA A 133 -11.36 -15.16 4.56
C ALA A 133 -12.17 -14.06 5.26
N SER A 134 -12.46 -14.29 6.55
CA SER A 134 -13.14 -13.33 7.40
C SER A 134 -12.30 -12.06 7.61
N LEU A 135 -12.98 -10.94 7.89
CA LEU A 135 -12.32 -9.68 8.24
C LEU A 135 -11.36 -9.84 9.43
N ILE A 136 -11.76 -10.63 10.43
CA ILE A 136 -10.92 -10.91 11.61
C ILE A 136 -9.60 -11.56 11.20
N LYS A 137 -9.64 -12.58 10.32
CA LYS A 137 -8.42 -13.22 9.81
C LYS A 137 -7.50 -12.21 9.11
N ARG A 138 -8.06 -11.30 8.30
CA ARG A 138 -7.30 -10.25 7.61
C ARG A 138 -6.68 -9.27 8.60
N LEU A 139 -7.42 -8.83 9.63
CA LEU A 139 -6.91 -7.93 10.66
C LEU A 139 -5.77 -8.58 11.47
N VAL A 140 -5.91 -9.85 11.85
CA VAL A 140 -4.86 -10.59 12.57
C VAL A 140 -3.59 -10.70 11.72
N ILE A 141 -3.72 -11.19 10.48
CA ILE A 141 -2.58 -11.33 9.56
C ILE A 141 -1.93 -9.96 9.32
N SER A 142 -2.72 -8.92 9.06
CA SER A 142 -2.17 -7.60 8.82
C SER A 142 -1.51 -6.98 10.05
N SER A 143 -1.99 -7.29 11.26
CA SER A 143 -1.33 -6.88 12.51
C SER A 143 0.06 -7.50 12.63
N VAL A 144 0.16 -8.82 12.38
CA VAL A 144 1.45 -9.53 12.43
C VAL A 144 2.40 -8.98 11.37
N LEU A 145 1.93 -8.83 10.13
CA LEU A 145 2.77 -8.33 9.03
C LEU A 145 3.23 -6.88 9.24
N SER A 146 2.35 -5.99 9.69
CA SER A 146 2.70 -4.60 9.94
C SER A 146 3.67 -4.43 11.12
N LEU A 147 3.49 -5.19 12.20
CA LEU A 147 4.45 -5.20 13.31
C LEU A 147 5.80 -5.80 12.89
N ALA A 148 5.81 -6.81 12.03
CA ALA A 148 7.05 -7.35 11.47
C ALA A 148 7.77 -6.31 10.60
N ILE A 149 7.04 -5.58 9.74
CA ILE A 149 7.59 -4.47 8.94
C ILE A 149 8.16 -3.39 9.85
N TRP A 150 7.41 -2.97 10.87
CA TRP A 150 7.87 -2.00 11.87
C TRP A 150 9.17 -2.45 12.52
N PHE A 151 9.22 -3.70 13.01
CA PHE A 151 10.37 -4.25 13.71
C PHE A 151 11.60 -4.28 12.79
N ILE A 152 11.44 -4.77 11.56
CA ILE A 152 12.52 -4.83 10.56
C ILE A 152 12.98 -3.42 10.18
N ALA A 153 12.05 -2.49 9.96
CA ALA A 153 12.39 -1.11 9.59
C ALA A 153 13.15 -0.40 10.72
N PHE A 154 12.69 -0.48 11.97
CA PHE A 154 13.29 0.23 13.09
C PHE A 154 14.61 -0.40 13.54
N TYR A 155 14.60 -1.70 13.82
CA TYR A 155 15.74 -2.38 14.43
C TYR A 155 16.64 -3.07 13.40
N GLY A 156 16.10 -3.42 12.23
CA GLY A 156 16.86 -4.04 11.16
C GLY A 156 17.47 -3.05 10.18
N VAL A 157 16.94 -1.84 10.07
CA VAL A 157 17.42 -0.82 9.10
C VAL A 157 17.81 0.47 9.80
N LEU A 158 16.87 1.16 10.45
CA LEU A 158 17.08 2.54 10.90
C LEU A 158 18.10 2.68 12.03
N ILE A 159 18.21 1.69 12.93
CA ILE A 159 19.12 1.75 14.08
C ILE A 159 20.60 1.94 13.70
N TRP A 160 21.01 1.50 12.50
CA TRP A 160 22.38 1.65 12.01
C TRP A 160 22.45 2.51 10.75
N LEU A 161 21.46 2.43 9.85
CA LEU A 161 21.48 3.16 8.60
C LEU A 161 21.35 4.67 8.81
N GLN A 162 20.47 5.12 9.71
CA GLN A 162 20.29 6.54 9.99
C GLN A 162 21.58 7.16 10.58
N PRO A 163 22.19 6.60 11.64
CA PRO A 163 23.46 7.12 12.14
C PRO A 163 24.57 7.12 11.09
N MET A 164 24.65 6.07 10.25
CA MET A 164 25.69 5.93 9.23
C MET A 164 25.59 7.00 8.13
N LEU A 165 24.37 7.35 7.71
CA LEU A 165 24.16 8.28 6.60
C LEU A 165 24.01 9.74 7.04
N PHE A 166 23.39 9.98 8.21
CA PHE A 166 22.92 11.31 8.63
C PHE A 166 23.32 11.69 10.06
N GLY A 167 24.00 10.79 10.78
CA GLY A 167 24.27 10.91 12.20
C GLY A 167 23.01 10.70 13.06
N GLY A 168 23.19 10.77 14.38
CA GLY A 168 22.10 10.65 15.36
C GLY A 168 21.30 9.34 15.29
N ASN A 169 20.29 9.22 16.14
CA ASN A 169 19.40 8.05 16.23
C ASN A 169 17.95 8.48 16.49
N TRP A 170 17.56 9.67 16.03
CA TRP A 170 16.33 10.36 16.42
C TRP A 170 15.04 9.56 16.15
N ILE A 171 14.96 8.77 15.08
CA ILE A 171 13.75 7.98 14.79
C ILE A 171 13.61 6.80 15.77
N THR A 172 14.74 6.24 16.21
CA THR A 172 14.81 5.09 17.13
C THR A 172 14.95 5.48 18.59
N ASP A 173 15.17 6.76 18.89
CA ASP A 173 15.30 7.30 20.24
C ASP A 173 13.92 7.38 20.92
N PRO A 174 13.65 6.59 21.97
CA PRO A 174 12.36 6.60 22.66
C PRO A 174 12.02 7.94 23.32
N ALA A 175 13.00 8.81 23.60
CA ALA A 175 12.76 10.14 24.14
C ALA A 175 12.14 11.08 23.08
N VAL A 176 12.45 10.84 21.81
CA VAL A 176 11.97 11.62 20.67
C VAL A 176 10.67 11.01 20.13
N LEU A 177 10.68 9.71 19.83
CA LEU A 177 9.54 8.96 19.30
C LEU A 177 9.32 7.69 20.15
N PRO A 178 8.30 7.66 21.01
CA PRO A 178 8.01 6.47 21.79
C PRO A 178 7.75 5.26 20.88
N THR A 179 8.41 4.14 21.15
CA THR A 179 8.37 2.94 20.30
C THR A 179 6.97 2.38 20.10
N TRP A 180 6.10 2.50 21.12
CA TRP A 180 4.70 2.08 21.03
C TRP A 180 3.87 2.95 20.08
N VAL A 181 4.19 4.25 19.96
CA VAL A 181 3.54 5.14 18.98
C VAL A 181 3.91 4.66 17.58
N ALA A 182 5.20 4.44 17.33
CA ALA A 182 5.68 3.90 16.05
C ALA A 182 5.07 2.52 15.72
N ALA A 183 4.93 1.62 16.69
CA ALA A 183 4.24 0.35 16.46
C ALA A 183 2.75 0.57 16.13
N GLY A 184 2.08 1.48 16.84
CA GLY A 184 0.68 1.84 16.60
C GLY A 184 0.43 2.38 15.19
N THR A 185 1.33 3.21 14.66
CA THR A 185 1.19 3.76 13.30
C THR A 185 1.24 2.70 12.22
N HIS A 186 2.10 1.70 12.41
CA HIS A 186 2.19 0.55 11.51
C HIS A 186 0.97 -0.36 11.64
N LEU A 187 0.45 -0.56 12.85
CA LEU A 187 -0.82 -1.29 13.05
C LEU A 187 -1.98 -0.61 12.33
N ILE A 188 -2.13 0.71 12.47
CA ILE A 188 -3.16 1.49 11.78
C ILE A 188 -3.01 1.33 10.26
N PHE A 189 -1.79 1.48 9.74
CA PHE A 189 -1.49 1.26 8.33
C PHE A 189 -1.91 -0.14 7.87
N GLY A 190 -1.53 -1.18 8.61
CA GLY A 190 -1.92 -2.56 8.33
C GLY A 190 -3.43 -2.77 8.37
N TRP A 191 -4.12 -2.24 9.37
CA TRP A 191 -5.57 -2.37 9.49
C TRP A 191 -6.31 -1.66 8.37
N THR A 192 -5.85 -0.46 7.96
CA THR A 192 -6.42 0.22 6.80
C THR A 192 -6.27 -0.63 5.53
N MET A 193 -5.09 -1.22 5.31
CA MET A 193 -4.88 -2.17 4.19
C MET A 193 -5.82 -3.38 4.25
N ALA A 194 -6.05 -3.93 5.45
CA ALA A 194 -6.95 -5.06 5.65
C ALA A 194 -8.41 -4.72 5.39
N LEU A 195 -8.85 -3.51 5.78
CA LEU A 195 -10.20 -3.00 5.55
C LEU A 195 -10.45 -2.70 4.07
N LEU A 196 -9.46 -2.10 3.38
CA LEU A 196 -9.55 -1.76 1.97
C LEU A 196 -9.28 -2.94 1.03
N TYR A 197 -8.81 -4.07 1.57
CA TYR A 197 -8.48 -5.28 0.80
C TYR A 197 -9.52 -5.68 -0.26
N PRO A 198 -10.85 -5.69 0.03
CA PRO A 198 -11.87 -6.07 -0.96
C PRO A 198 -11.85 -5.22 -2.23
N TRP A 199 -11.43 -3.96 -2.15
CA TRP A 199 -11.40 -3.04 -3.30
C TRP A 199 -10.24 -3.32 -4.25
N GLY A 200 -9.25 -4.07 -3.80
CA GLY A 200 -8.08 -4.43 -4.59
C GLY A 200 -8.08 -5.86 -5.12
N GLN A 201 -9.20 -6.58 -5.02
CA GLN A 201 -9.23 -7.98 -5.46
C GLN A 201 -9.24 -8.08 -6.98
N PHE A 202 -8.26 -8.79 -7.53
CA PHE A 202 -8.25 -9.14 -8.93
C PHE A 202 -9.42 -10.09 -9.23
N THR A 203 -10.25 -9.71 -10.21
CA THR A 203 -11.24 -10.61 -10.77
C THR A 203 -10.77 -11.05 -12.15
N PRO A 204 -10.37 -12.32 -12.32
CA PRO A 204 -9.94 -12.83 -13.62
C PRO A 204 -11.03 -12.61 -14.67
N TYR A 205 -10.61 -12.22 -15.88
CA TYR A 205 -11.53 -12.13 -17.00
C TYR A 205 -12.07 -13.53 -17.32
N ARG A 206 -13.40 -13.67 -17.26
CA ARG A 206 -14.10 -14.89 -17.66
C ARG A 206 -14.60 -14.71 -19.08
N SER A 207 -14.00 -15.42 -20.04
CA SER A 207 -14.45 -15.43 -21.42
C SER A 207 -15.91 -15.89 -21.53
N MET A 208 -16.59 -15.49 -22.61
CA MET A 208 -17.99 -15.87 -22.82
C MET A 208 -18.16 -17.39 -23.01
N ALA A 209 -17.17 -18.05 -23.62
CA ALA A 209 -17.17 -19.51 -23.77
C ALA A 209 -17.21 -20.23 -22.42
N TYR A 210 -16.45 -19.73 -21.42
CA TYR A 210 -16.49 -20.26 -20.06
C TYR A 210 -17.86 -20.06 -19.39
N ARG A 211 -18.50 -18.90 -19.59
CA ARG A 211 -19.83 -18.61 -19.00
C ARG A 211 -20.96 -19.47 -19.59
N ALA A 212 -20.84 -19.92 -20.83
CA ALA A 212 -21.85 -20.77 -21.46
C ALA A 212 -21.74 -22.24 -21.01
N ALA A 213 -20.62 -22.64 -20.42
CA ALA A 213 -20.35 -24.02 -19.98
C ALA A 213 -20.62 -24.26 -18.48
N THR A 214 -21.01 -23.24 -17.72
CA THR A 214 -21.30 -23.28 -16.27
C THR A 214 -22.70 -22.79 -15.98
#